data_AF-A0A150L5U0-F1
#
_entry.id   AF-A0A150L5U0-F1
#
_cell.length_a   1.000
_cell.length_b   1.000
_cell.length_c   1.000
_cell.angle_alpha   90.00
_cell.angle_beta   90.00
_cell.angle_gamma   90.00
#
_symmetry.space_group_name_H-M   'P 1'
#
loop_
_entity.id
_entity.type
_entity.pdbx_description
1 polymer ?
#
loop_
_entity_poly.entity_id
_entity_poly.type
_entity_poly.pdbx_seq_one_letter_code
_entity_poly.pdbx_strand_id
1 'polypeptide(L)' 'MLAKPNYDHLTDSDYQSLLVFEAYLVQFEEFFEAKGMYEEVRWIRHMKKFITIRRKCMKAALQQKEKTASAPTLAV' A
#
# COMPACT_ATOMS: atom_id res chain seq x y z
N MET A 1 -16.28 0.66 4.11
CA MET A 1 -15.92 0.79 2.69
C MET A 1 -14.50 1.33 2.61
N LEU A 2 -13.55 0.60 2.02
CA LEU A 2 -12.23 1.14 1.72
C LEU A 2 -12.42 2.24 0.67
N ALA A 3 -12.24 3.50 1.06
CA ALA A 3 -12.36 4.63 0.16
C ALA A 3 -11.53 4.40 -1.11
N LYS A 4 -12.13 4.69 -2.28
CA LYS A 4 -11.45 4.60 -3.57
C LYS A 4 -10.17 5.44 -3.47
N PRO A 5 -8.98 4.86 -3.70
CA PRO A 5 -7.75 5.63 -3.61
C PRO A 5 -7.83 6.77 -4.62
N ASN A 6 -7.75 8.00 -4.13
CA ASN A 6 -7.62 9.16 -4.99
C ASN A 6 -6.15 9.24 -5.44
N TYR A 7 -5.86 8.68 -6.62
CA TYR A 7 -4.50 8.66 -7.16
C TYR A 7 -4.04 10.06 -7.66
N ASP A 8 -4.98 11.01 -7.81
CA ASP A 8 -4.68 12.36 -8.30
C ASP A 8 -3.97 13.20 -7.24
N HIS A 9 -4.20 12.92 -5.95
CA HIS A 9 -3.60 13.64 -4.81
C HIS A 9 -2.89 12.72 -3.81
N LEU A 10 -2.12 11.74 -4.30
CA LEU A 10 -1.27 10.90 -3.45
C LEU A 10 -0.16 11.71 -2.77
N THR A 11 0.03 11.44 -1.48
CA THR A 11 1.16 11.93 -0.68
C THR A 11 2.06 10.78 -0.24
N ASP A 12 3.30 11.10 0.14
CA ASP A 12 4.19 10.13 0.77
C ASP A 12 3.61 9.57 2.08
N SER A 13 2.80 10.36 2.79
CA SER A 13 2.10 9.92 4.00
C SER A 13 1.11 8.79 3.72
N ASP A 14 0.41 8.83 2.59
CA ASP A 14 -0.49 7.74 2.18
C ASP A 14 0.28 6.45 1.92
N TYR A 15 1.46 6.57 1.30
CA TYR A 15 2.34 5.44 1.05
C TYR A 15 2.90 4.84 2.36
N GLN A 16 3.35 5.69 3.29
CA GLN A 16 3.82 5.28 4.61
C GLN A 16 2.71 4.59 5.41
N SER A 17 1.48 5.09 5.36
CA SER A 17 0.34 4.47 6.03
C SER A 17 0.09 3.04 5.54
N LEU A 18 0.27 2.77 4.24
CA LEU A 18 0.16 1.41 3.68
C LEU A 18 1.32 0.51 4.11
N LEU A 19 2.54 1.02 4.25
CA LEU A 19 3.68 0.26 4.77
C LEU A 19 3.44 -0.16 6.22
N VAL A 20 3.01 0.78 7.06
CA VAL A 20 2.67 0.53 8.47
C VAL A 20 1.56 -0.50 8.56
N PHE A 21 0.51 -0.37 7.74
CA PHE A 21 -0.59 -1.33 7.74
C PHE A 21 -0.17 -2.74 7.27
N GLU A 22 0.71 -2.84 6.27
CA GLU A 22 1.27 -4.13 5.83
C GLU A 22 2.09 -4.79 6.95
N ALA A 23 2.88 -4.03 7.71
CA ALA A 23 3.62 -4.52 8.87
C ALA A 23 2.70 -5.06 9.97
N TYR A 24 1.62 -4.34 10.29
CA TYR A 24 0.61 -4.82 11.24
C TYR A 24 -0.05 -6.13 10.79
N LEU A 25 -0.35 -6.27 9.50
CA LEU A 25 -0.93 -7.51 8.97
C LEU A 25 0.03 -8.70 9.11
N VAL A 26 1.35 -8.50 8.96
CA VAL A 26 2.33 -9.56 9.21
C VAL A 26 2.33 -9.97 10.69
N GLN A 27 2.35 -9.00 11.61
CA GLN A 27 2.32 -9.28 13.04
C GLN A 27 1.04 -10.00 13.47
N PHE A 28 -0.10 -9.62 12.93
CA PHE A 28 -1.36 -10.31 13.20
C PHE A 28 -1.38 -11.72 12.61
N GLU A 29 -0.85 -11.91 11.40
CA GLU A 29 -0.73 -13.24 10.78
C GLU A 29 0.05 -14.20 11.70
N GLU A 30 1.23 -13.79 12.17
CA GLU A 30 2.07 -14.55 13.09
C GLU A 30 1.35 -14.86 14.41
N PHE A 31 0.66 -13.86 14.98
CA PHE A 31 -0.09 -14.02 16.21
C PHE A 31 -1.25 -15.02 16.09
N PHE A 32 -2.04 -14.95 15.01
CA PHE A 32 -3.16 -15.86 14.80
C PHE A 32 -2.70 -17.26 14.40
N GLU A 33 -1.62 -17.38 13.65
CA GLU A 33 -1.01 -18.66 13.31
C GLU A 33 -0.50 -19.37 14.58
N ALA A 34 0.15 -18.65 15.49
CA ALA A 34 0.58 -19.19 16.78
C ALA A 34 -0.60 -19.64 17.67
N LYS A 35 -1.79 -19.10 17.47
CA LYS A 35 -3.03 -19.48 18.19
C LYS A 35 -3.85 -20.57 17.49
N GLY A 36 -3.43 -21.04 16.31
CA GLY A 36 -4.21 -21.99 15.50
C GLY A 36 -5.49 -21.39 14.90
N MET A 37 -5.57 -20.06 14.78
CA MET A 37 -6.73 -19.32 14.27
C MET A 37 -6.67 -19.18 12.74
N TYR A 38 -6.92 -20.30 12.04
CA TYR A 38 -6.63 -20.41 10.60
C TYR A 38 -7.56 -19.59 9.69
N GLU A 39 -8.80 -19.32 10.09
CA GLU A 39 -9.72 -18.48 9.30
C GLU A 39 -9.28 -17.01 9.32
N GLU A 40 -8.81 -16.51 10.47
CA GLU A 40 -8.25 -15.18 10.63
C GLU A 40 -6.95 -15.04 9.83
N VAL A 41 -6.07 -16.05 9.88
CA VAL A 41 -4.85 -16.10 9.05
C VAL A 41 -5.21 -16.03 7.56
N ARG A 42 -6.22 -16.77 7.10
CA ARG A 42 -6.68 -16.72 5.70
C ARG A 42 -7.18 -15.32 5.33
N TRP A 43 -7.98 -14.70 6.18
CA TRP A 43 -8.47 -13.33 5.97
C TRP A 43 -7.35 -12.30 5.93
N ILE A 44 -6.37 -12.41 6.83
CA ILE A 44 -5.21 -11.52 6.88
C ILE A 44 -4.35 -11.67 5.64
N ARG A 45 -4.08 -12.90 5.18
CA ARG A 45 -3.37 -13.15 3.92
C ARG A 45 -4.08 -12.50 2.73
N HIS A 46 -5.41 -12.58 2.71
CA HIS A 46 -6.23 -11.92 1.67
C HIS A 46 -6.10 -10.40 1.72
N MET A 47 -6.21 -9.79 2.91
CA MET A 47 -6.03 -8.35 3.10
C MET A 47 -4.63 -7.89 2.73
N LYS A 48 -3.59 -8.64 3.12
CA LYS A 48 -2.19 -8.34 2.82
C LYS A 48 -1.99 -8.22 1.31
N LYS A 49 -2.55 -9.16 0.52
CA LYS A 49 -2.50 -9.11 -0.95
C LYS A 49 -3.06 -7.78 -1.51
N PHE A 50 -4.22 -7.32 -1.04
CA PHE A 50 -4.81 -6.06 -1.51
C PHE A 50 -3.93 -4.85 -1.15
N ILE A 51 -3.41 -4.81 0.07
CA ILE A 51 -2.57 -3.72 0.55
C ILE A 51 -1.24 -3.68 -0.20
N THR A 52 -0.59 -4.83 -0.41
CA THR A 52 0.64 -4.93 -1.20
C THR A 52 0.43 -4.41 -2.62
N ILE A 53 -0.67 -4.77 -3.28
CA ILE A 53 -1.00 -4.29 -4.63
C ILE A 53 -1.19 -2.76 -4.60
N ARG A 54 -2.01 -2.25 -3.68
CA ARG A 54 -2.27 -0.80 -3.55
C ARG A 54 -0.98 -0.02 -3.31
N ARG A 55 -0.10 -0.52 -2.44
CA ARG A 55 1.21 0.09 -2.15
C ARG A 55 2.11 0.12 -3.38
N LYS A 56 2.19 -0.97 -4.14
CA LYS A 56 2.98 -1.03 -5.38
C LYS A 56 2.48 -0.03 -6.42
N CYS A 57 1.17 0.03 -6.64
CA CYS A 57 0.55 0.99 -7.54
C CYS A 57 0.80 2.44 -7.09
N MET A 58 0.66 2.72 -5.79
CA MET A 58 0.90 4.05 -5.22
C MET A 58 2.35 4.48 -5.36
N LYS A 59 3.32 3.58 -5.10
CA LYS A 59 4.74 3.86 -5.30
C LYS A 59 5.04 4.22 -6.76
N ALA A 60 4.50 3.46 -7.70
CA ALA A 60 4.68 3.71 -9.13
C ALA A 60 4.11 5.08 -9.53
N ALA A 61 2.93 5.44 -9.01
CA ALA A 61 2.30 6.74 -9.27
C ALA A 61 3.11 7.91 -8.69
N LEU A 62 3.63 7.78 -7.46
CA LEU A 62 4.51 8.79 -6.84
C LEU A 62 5.79 8.99 -7.65
N GLN A 63 6.46 7.89 -8.03
CA GLN A 63 7.65 7.93 -8.88
C GLN A 63 7.38 8.57 -10.25
N GLN A 64 6.20 8.33 -10.84
CA GLN A 64 5.82 8.97 -12.08
C GLN A 64 5.60 10.47 -11.91
N LYS A 65 4.96 10.91 -10.82
CA LYS A 65 4.79 12.34 -10.51
C LYS A 65 6.13 13.05 -10.34
N GLU A 66 7.07 12.45 -9.60
CA GLU A 66 8.42 12.99 -9.43
C GLU A 66 9.15 13.12 -10.77
N LYS A 67 9.07 12.10 -11.63
CA LYS A 67 9.65 12.13 -12.99
C LYS A 67 9.05 13.22 -13.87
N THR A 68 7.72 13.37 -13.85
CA THR A 68 7.04 14.42 -14.62
C THR A 68 7.35 15.82 -14.10
N ALA A 69 7.47 15.98 -12.77
CA ALA A 69 7.84 17.26 -12.15
C ALA A 69 9.31 17.64 -12.38
N SER A 70 10.20 16.65 -12.55
CA SER A 70 11.62 16.85 -12.83
C SER A 70 11.97 16.86 -14.31
N ALA A 71 11.01 16.59 -15.21
CA ALA A 71 11.21 16.77 -16.64
C ALA A 71 11.41 18.27 -16.90
N PRO A 72 12.59 18.68 -17.42
CA PRO A 72 12.80 20.08 -17.75
C PRO A 72 11.76 20.46 -18.80
N THR A 73 11.10 21.59 -18.57
CA THR A 73 10.27 22.24 -19.57
C THR A 73 11.15 22.45 -20.79
N LEU A 74 11.05 21.55 -21.77
CA LEU A 74 11.52 21.82 -23.12
C LEU A 74 10.58 22.92 -23.63
N ALA A 75 10.96 24.15 -23.30
CA ALA A 75 10.44 25.34 -23.93
C ALA A 75 10.74 25.20 -25.42
N VAL A 76 9.69 24.95 -26.19
CA VAL A 76 9.62 25.21 -27.62
C VAL A 76 8.90 26.53 -27.77
#